data_AF-A0A6P2B7G7-F1
#
_entry.id   AF-A0A6P2B7G7-F1
#
_cell.length_a   1.000
_cell.length_b   1.000
_cell.length_c   1.000
_cell.angle_alpha   90.00
_cell.angle_beta   90.00
_cell.angle_gamma   90.00
#
_symmetry.space_group_name_H-M   'P 1'
#
loop_
_entity.id
_entity.type
_entity.pdbx_description
1 polymer ?
#
loop_
_entity_poly.entity_id
_entity_poly.type
_entity_poly.pdbx_seq_one_letter_code
_entity_poly.pdbx_strand_id
1 'polypeptide(L)'
;MIDLDTGTFYMLVGTVLFGIGFYGLIAYPHLLRKILAMNIMGIGVFMIFIAAAYGSGEGDPDPVPHALVITGIVVAVCATGLALSLAVQVQALTGSPKLDADKE
;
A
#
# COMPACT_ATOMS: atom_id res chain seq x y z
N MET A 1 -13.96 -24.49 12.41
CA MET A 1 -12.57 -24.42 12.89
C MET A 1 -11.75 -24.14 11.65
N ILE A 2 -11.30 -22.90 11.45
CA ILE A 2 -10.42 -22.57 10.32
C ILE A 2 -9.02 -22.94 10.79
N ASP A 3 -8.45 -24.02 10.25
CA ASP A 3 -7.04 -24.34 10.45
C ASP A 3 -6.23 -23.29 9.68
N LEU A 4 -5.99 -22.17 10.35
CA LEU A 4 -5.36 -21.00 9.75
C LEU A 4 -3.86 -21.25 9.75
N ASP A 5 -3.36 -21.79 8.63
CA ASP A 5 -1.94 -21.81 8.37
C ASP A 5 -1.37 -20.37 8.47
N THR A 6 -0.16 -20.25 9.02
CA THR A 6 0.48 -18.96 9.29
C THR A 6 0.59 -18.11 8.01
N GLY A 7 0.87 -18.74 6.86
CA GLY A 7 0.92 -18.04 5.57
C GLY A 7 -0.45 -17.53 5.14
N THR A 8 -1.49 -18.34 5.31
CA THR A 8 -2.88 -17.97 4.99
C THR A 8 -3.36 -16.78 5.84
N PHE A 9 -2.98 -16.75 7.12
CA PHE A 9 -3.26 -15.61 7.99
C PHE A 9 -2.65 -14.32 7.46
N TYR A 10 -1.35 -14.33 7.12
CA TYR A 10 -0.67 -13.16 6.61
C TYR A 10 -1.21 -12.70 5.25
N MET A 11 -1.60 -13.62 4.37
CA MET A 11 -2.28 -13.27 3.11
C MET A 11 -3.64 -12.60 3.36
N LEU A 12 -4.42 -13.08 4.33
CA LEU A 12 -5.71 -12.51 4.68
C LEU A 12 -5.53 -11.10 5.28
N VAL A 13 -4.59 -10.92 6.21
CA VAL A 13 -4.26 -9.61 6.78
C VAL A 13 -3.79 -8.65 5.68
N GLY A 14 -2.91 -9.09 4.78
CA GLY A 14 -2.45 -8.28 3.64
C GLY A 14 -3.58 -7.87 2.71
N THR A 15 -4.53 -8.77 2.45
CA THR A 15 -5.73 -8.49 1.64
C THR A 15 -6.65 -7.46 2.32
N VAL A 16 -6.84 -7.57 3.64
CA VAL A 16 -7.60 -6.58 4.43
C VAL A 16 -6.92 -5.21 4.41
N LEU A 17 -5.60 -5.16 4.60
CA LEU A 17 -4.83 -3.91 4.51
C LEU A 17 -4.95 -3.26 3.13
N PHE A 18 -4.86 -4.07 2.06
CA PHE A 18 -5.09 -3.60 0.69
C PHE A 18 -6.49 -2.99 0.54
N GLY A 19 -7.53 -3.66 1.05
CA GLY A 19 -8.90 -3.16 1.02
C GLY A 19 -9.08 -1.85 1.79
N ILE A 20 -8.45 -1.71 2.97
CA ILE A 20 -8.47 -0.47 3.77
C ILE A 20 -7.79 0.68 3.01
N GLY A 21 -6.62 0.43 2.43
CA GLY A 21 -5.89 1.42 1.63
C GLY A 21 -6.68 1.82 0.38
N PHE A 22 -7.29 0.87 -0.31
CA PHE A 22 -8.13 1.12 -1.48
C PHE A 22 -9.37 1.95 -1.13
N TYR A 23 -10.07 1.61 -0.05
CA TYR A 23 -11.20 2.40 0.45
C TYR A 23 -10.77 3.82 0.83
N GLY A 24 -9.65 3.97 1.55
CA GLY A 24 -9.12 5.28 1.92
C GLY A 24 -8.75 6.16 0.72
N LEU A 25 -8.26 5.55 -0.37
CA LEU A 25 -7.91 6.25 -1.59
C LEU A 25 -9.14 6.89 -2.27
N ILE A 26 -10.27 6.19 -2.24
CA ILE A 26 -11.53 6.65 -2.84
C ILE A 26 -12.28 7.60 -1.91
N ALA A 27 -12.38 7.26 -0.61
CA ALA A 27 -13.26 7.96 0.33
C ALA A 27 -12.73 9.33 0.79
N TYR A 28 -11.41 9.54 0.85
CA TYR A 28 -10.85 10.76 1.42
C TYR A 28 -10.54 11.84 0.36
N PRO A 29 -11.07 13.07 0.48
CA PRO A 29 -10.78 14.16 -0.46
C PRO A 29 -9.41 14.82 -0.23
N HIS A 30 -8.85 14.69 0.98
CA HIS A 30 -7.59 15.34 1.36
C HIS A 30 -6.38 14.59 0.79
N LEU A 31 -5.48 15.29 0.10
CA LEU A 31 -4.30 14.73 -0.58
C LEU A 31 -3.43 13.89 0.36
N LEU A 32 -3.09 14.40 1.55
CA LEU A 32 -2.31 13.66 2.54
C LEU A 32 -2.95 12.31 2.95
N ARG A 33 -4.27 12.27 3.10
CA ARG A 33 -4.98 11.02 3.45
C ARG A 33 -4.95 10.03 2.29
N LYS A 34 -5.02 10.49 1.04
CA LYS A 34 -4.83 9.64 -0.14
C LYS A 34 -3.41 9.06 -0.20
N ILE A 35 -2.39 9.87 0.10
CA ILE A 35 -0.99 9.41 0.15
C ILE A 35 -0.79 8.33 1.23
N LEU A 36 -1.36 8.54 2.42
CA LEU A 36 -1.36 7.52 3.48
C LEU A 36 -2.10 6.26 3.05
N ALA A 37 -3.26 6.40 2.42
CA ALA A 37 -4.05 5.27 1.92
C ALA A 37 -3.28 4.43 0.88
N MET A 38 -2.55 5.08 -0.04
CA MET A 38 -1.65 4.39 -0.98
C MET A 38 -0.54 3.63 -0.27
N ASN A 39 0.04 4.18 0.80
CA ASN A 39 1.07 3.49 1.59
C ASN A 39 0.50 2.25 2.29
N ILE A 40 -0.69 2.36 2.89
CA ILE A 40 -1.37 1.22 3.55
C ILE A 40 -1.67 0.13 2.53
N MET A 41 -2.15 0.51 1.34
CA MET A 41 -2.40 -0.40 0.23
C MET A 41 -1.10 -1.14 -0.17
N GLY A 42 0.01 -0.41 -0.32
CA GLY A 42 1.32 -0.98 -0.63
C GLY A 42 1.83 -1.97 0.42
N ILE A 43 1.68 -1.66 1.72
CA ILE A 43 2.02 -2.58 2.82
C ILE A 43 1.23 -3.89 2.70
N GLY A 44 -0.06 -3.82 2.35
CA GLY A 44 -0.88 -5.01 2.11
C GLY A 44 -0.34 -5.88 0.97
N VAL A 45 0.06 -5.27 -0.15
CA VAL A 45 0.70 -5.98 -1.28
C VAL A 45 2.02 -6.63 -0.84
N PHE A 46 2.89 -5.88 -0.16
CA PHE A 46 4.18 -6.42 0.30
C PHE A 46 4.01 -7.61 1.25
N MET A 47 3.01 -7.55 2.13
CA MET A 47 2.68 -8.65 3.05
C MET A 47 2.23 -9.91 2.29
N ILE A 48 1.41 -9.77 1.25
CA ILE A 48 0.96 -10.90 0.41
C ILE A 48 2.15 -11.55 -0.30
N PHE A 49 3.07 -10.75 -0.87
CA PHE A 49 4.26 -11.26 -1.55
C PHE A 49 5.20 -12.02 -0.61
N ILE A 50 5.46 -11.49 0.59
CA ILE A 50 6.27 -12.19 1.58
C ILE A 50 5.56 -13.47 2.03
N ALA A 51 4.28 -13.43 2.36
CA ALA A 51 3.53 -14.61 2.77
C ALA A 51 3.54 -15.72 1.69
N ALA A 52 3.49 -15.35 0.42
CA ALA A 52 3.61 -16.29 -0.70
C ALA A 52 5.00 -16.94 -0.79
N ALA A 53 6.07 -16.25 -0.41
CA ALA A 53 7.44 -16.80 -0.40
C ALA A 53 7.64 -17.93 0.62
N TYR A 54 6.83 -17.96 1.69
CA TYR A 54 6.88 -18.98 2.74
C TYR A 54 5.88 -20.14 2.52
N GLY A 55 5.02 -20.08 1.48
CA GLY A 55 3.96 -21.07 1.25
C GLY A 55 4.44 -22.41 0.66
N SER A 56 5.70 -22.51 0.27
CA SER A 56 6.33 -23.74 -0.23
C SER A 56 6.90 -24.52 0.95
N GLY A 57 6.10 -25.40 1.56
CA GLY A 57 6.50 -26.19 2.73
C GLY A 57 7.86 -26.89 2.57
N GLU A 58 8.59 -27.00 3.69
CA GLU A 58 9.91 -27.65 3.83
C GLU A 58 10.97 -27.15 2.83
N GLY A 59 11.19 -25.83 2.80
CA GLY A 59 12.27 -25.21 2.03
C GLY A 59 12.69 -23.87 2.61
N ASP A 60 13.84 -23.37 2.16
CA ASP A 60 14.23 -21.98 2.42
C ASP A 60 13.24 -21.04 1.68
N PRO A 61 12.89 -19.87 2.23
CA PRO A 61 11.95 -18.95 1.58
C PRO A 61 12.39 -18.57 0.18
N ASP A 62 11.44 -18.43 -0.76
CA ASP A 62 11.77 -18.01 -2.12
C ASP A 62 12.44 -16.61 -2.09
N PRO A 63 13.70 -16.47 -2.56
CA PRO A 63 14.39 -15.18 -2.55
C PRO A 63 13.76 -14.16 -3.51
N VAL A 64 12.98 -14.59 -4.51
CA VAL A 64 12.44 -13.71 -5.55
C VAL A 64 11.39 -12.72 -5.01
N PRO A 65 10.32 -13.15 -4.31
CA PRO A 65 9.39 -12.19 -3.71
C PRO A 65 10.04 -11.28 -2.66
N HIS A 66 11.06 -11.78 -1.94
CA HIS A 66 11.82 -10.97 -0.99
C HIS A 66 12.56 -9.82 -1.68
N ALA A 67 13.29 -10.09 -2.77
CA ALA A 67 13.97 -9.08 -3.55
C ALA A 67 13.00 -8.07 -4.17
N LEU A 68 11.86 -8.55 -4.67
CA LEU A 68 10.79 -7.71 -5.24
C LEU A 68 10.19 -6.78 -4.18
N VAL A 69 10.01 -7.24 -2.94
CA VAL A 69 9.46 -6.39 -1.87
C VAL A 69 10.45 -5.33 -1.42
N ILE A 70 11.74 -5.65 -1.25
CA ILE A 70 12.74 -4.66 -0.86
C ILE A 70 12.86 -3.55 -1.93
N THR A 71 12.89 -3.93 -3.20
CA THR A 71 12.88 -2.95 -4.31
C THR A 71 11.57 -2.16 -4.36
N GLY A 72 10.43 -2.83 -4.17
CA GLY A 72 9.11 -2.19 -4.10
C GLY A 72 8.99 -1.16 -2.97
N ILE A 73 9.56 -1.44 -1.79
CA ILE A 73 9.58 -0.51 -0.65
C ILE A 73 10.32 0.78 -1.02
N VAL A 74 11.49 0.69 -1.67
CA VAL A 74 12.24 1.87 -2.11
C VAL A 74 11.41 2.69 -3.10
N VAL A 75 10.78 2.03 -4.09
CA VAL A 75 9.90 2.69 -5.07
C VAL A 75 8.70 3.37 -4.39
N ALA A 76 8.08 2.73 -3.40
CA ALA A 76 6.95 3.30 -2.66
C ALA A 76 7.35 4.54 -1.85
N VAL A 77 8.54 4.55 -1.24
CA VAL A 77 9.08 5.73 -0.53
C VAL A 77 9.35 6.87 -1.52
N CYS A 78 9.96 6.59 -2.68
CA CYS A 78 10.18 7.59 -3.73
C CYS A 78 8.85 8.16 -4.26
N ALA A 79 7.86 7.30 -4.53
CA ALA A 79 6.53 7.71 -4.97
C ALA A 79 5.83 8.58 -3.91
N THR A 80 5.98 8.26 -2.62
CA THR A 80 5.47 9.08 -1.52
C THR A 80 6.13 10.46 -1.47
N GLY A 81 7.45 10.53 -1.65
CA GLY A 81 8.17 11.79 -1.74
C GLY A 81 7.71 12.66 -2.92
N LEU A 82 7.53 12.04 -4.10
CA LEU A 82 6.98 12.72 -5.28
C LEU A 82 5.55 13.21 -5.04
N ALA A 83 4.69 12.36 -4.48
CA ALA A 83 3.30 12.71 -4.20
C ALA A 83 3.18 13.85 -3.19
N LEU A 84 4.03 13.87 -2.16
CA LEU A 84 4.10 14.98 -1.20
C LEU A 84 4.62 16.26 -1.85
N SER A 85 5.65 16.18 -2.70
CA SER A 85 6.16 17.34 -3.46
C SER A 85 5.07 17.96 -4.33
N LEU A 86 4.30 17.12 -5.03
CA LEU A 86 3.15 17.55 -5.83
C LEU A 86 2.03 18.13 -4.94
N ALA A 87 1.72 17.49 -3.81
CA ALA A 87 0.69 17.98 -2.90
C ALA A 87 1.01 19.37 -2.33
N VAL A 88 2.29 19.63 -1.99
CA VAL A 88 2.75 20.96 -1.57
C VAL A 88 2.62 21.97 -2.72
N GLN A 89 2.96 21.57 -3.94
CA GLN A 89 2.85 22.45 -5.10
C GLN A 89 1.39 22.80 -5.41
N VAL A 90 0.48 21.82 -5.36
CA VAL A 90 -0.97 22.02 -5.52
C VAL A 90 -1.52 22.95 -4.44
N GLN A 91 -1.11 22.75 -3.18
CA GLN A 91 -1.50 23.61 -2.06
C GLN A 91 -1.05 25.06 -2.27
N ALA A 92 0.15 25.28 -2.84
CA ALA A 92 0.67 26.62 -3.14
C ALA A 92 -0.10 27.31 -4.27
N LEU A 93 -0.58 26.57 -5.28
CA LEU A 93 -1.31 27.11 -6.43
C LEU A 93 -2.81 27.30 -6.16
N THR A 94 -3.44 26.39 -5.43
CA THR A 94 -4.90 26.34 -5.24
C THR A 94 -5.36 26.89 -3.89
N GLY A 95 -4.46 27.00 -2.91
CA GLY A 95 -4.81 27.35 -1.54
C GLY A 95 -5.55 26.25 -0.76
N SER A 96 -5.82 25.08 -1.37
CA SER A 96 -6.55 23.96 -0.74
C SER A 96 -5.75 22.64 -0.84
N PRO A 97 -5.67 21.84 0.24
CA PRO A 97 -5.06 20.51 0.20
C PRO A 97 -6.05 19.41 -0.21
N LYS A 98 -7.25 19.80 -0.66
CA LYS A 98 -8.33 18.90 -1.06
C LYS A 98 -8.40 18.86 -2.58
N LEU A 99 -8.57 17.65 -3.12
CA LEU A 99 -9.08 17.50 -4.47
C LEU A 99 -10.57 17.79 -4.40
N ASP A 100 -10.98 18.97 -4.87
CA ASP A 100 -12.39 19.25 -5.07
C ASP A 100 -12.92 18.25 -6.11
N ALA A 101 -13.97 17.50 -5.74
CA ALA A 101 -14.71 16.74 -6.73
C ALA A 101 -15.30 17.76 -7.69
N ASP A 102 -15.05 17.60 -9.00
CA ASP A 102 -15.60 18.47 -10.04
C ASP A 102 -17.05 18.78 -9.71
N LYS A 103 -17.32 20.05 -9.39
CA LYS A 103 -18.66 20.59 -9.37
C LYS A 103 -18.99 20.89 -10.83
N GLU A 104 -19.42 19.86 -11.55
CA GLU A 104 -20.27 20.03 -12.72
C GLU A 104 -21.68 20.45 -12.28
#